data_AF-A0A662IAX6-F1
#
_entry.id   AF-A0A662IAX6-F1
#
_cell.length_a   1.000
_cell.length_b   1.000
_cell.length_c   1.000
_cell.angle_alpha   90.00
_cell.angle_beta   90.00
_cell.angle_gamma   90.00
#
_symmetry.space_group_name_H-M   'P 1'
#
loop_
_entity.id
_entity.type
_entity.pdbx_description
1 polymer ?
#
loop_
_entity_poly.entity_id
_entity_poly.type
_entity_poly.pdbx_seq_one_letter_code
_entity_poly.pdbx_strand_id
1 'polypeptide(L)'
;MPREPIAISTIVEGRAMSVVVVSAQDTRLVTASDAADGFSYTLSNALVGNPLDNAALEVRGELELESRIPTLMAVTGNARVFIGGSEYRSWRALPLPPRKRARVEALRGVAYVALSGLRAAAAVGAGACLGVQELNGRFDDLAARYVPYSMLSEYLRAKSDGEACKRLLDRILRHLRLASEMARRGAKLIRVKVGEEVYDVWVEELR
;
A
#
# COMPACT_ATOMS: atom_id res chain seq x y z
N MET A 1 -42.38 -23.61 -34.09
CA MET A 1 -41.61 -23.79 -32.84
C MET A 1 -40.94 -22.48 -32.51
N PRO A 2 -41.19 -21.86 -31.35
CA PRO A 2 -40.55 -20.60 -30.99
C PRO A 2 -39.10 -20.87 -30.57
N ARG A 3 -38.17 -20.09 -31.13
CA ARG A 3 -36.76 -20.08 -30.69
C ARG A 3 -36.72 -19.53 -29.27
N GLU A 4 -36.11 -20.27 -28.35
CA GLU A 4 -35.80 -19.76 -27.02
C GLU A 4 -34.93 -18.50 -27.15
N PRO A 5 -35.22 -17.45 -26.38
CA PRO A 5 -34.36 -16.29 -26.34
C PRO A 5 -33.03 -16.71 -25.70
N ILE A 6 -31.95 -16.60 -26.46
CA ILE A 6 -30.59 -16.65 -25.91
C ILE A 6 -30.52 -15.50 -24.92
N ALA A 7 -30.54 -15.83 -23.64
CA ALA A 7 -30.16 -14.91 -22.58
C ALA A 7 -28.69 -14.54 -22.83
N ILE A 8 -28.47 -13.40 -23.49
CA ILE A 8 -27.18 -12.72 -23.45
C ILE A 8 -27.06 -12.24 -22.01
N SER A 9 -26.54 -13.13 -21.16
CA SER A 9 -25.99 -12.78 -19.87
C SER A 9 -24.88 -11.79 -20.15
N THR A 10 -25.18 -10.49 -20.05
CA THR A 10 -24.19 -9.43 -19.92
C THR A 10 -23.50 -9.60 -18.57
N ILE A 11 -22.68 -10.64 -18.51
CA ILE A 11 -21.62 -10.80 -17.56
C ILE A 11 -20.59 -9.71 -17.91
N VAL A 12 -20.69 -8.60 -17.20
CA VAL A 12 -19.58 -7.67 -17.01
C VAL A 12 -18.66 -8.28 -15.92
N GLU A 13 -18.25 -9.55 -16.03
CA GLU A 13 -17.22 -10.18 -15.16
C GLU A 13 -15.83 -10.09 -15.78
N GLY A 14 -15.66 -9.35 -16.88
CA GLY A 14 -14.37 -9.10 -17.51
C GLY A 14 -13.50 -8.04 -16.82
N ARG A 15 -14.00 -7.31 -15.81
CA ARG A 15 -13.23 -6.26 -15.10
C ARG A 15 -12.45 -6.81 -13.90
N ALA A 16 -11.50 -7.66 -14.28
CA ALA A 16 -10.09 -7.64 -13.87
C ALA A 16 -9.74 -8.02 -12.41
N MET A 17 -9.93 -9.30 -12.10
CA MET A 17 -8.98 -10.05 -11.25
C MET A 17 -7.55 -9.89 -11.80
N SER A 18 -6.72 -9.08 -11.14
CA SER A 18 -5.54 -8.49 -11.79
C SER A 18 -4.22 -8.71 -11.08
N VAL A 19 -4.23 -8.99 -9.78
CA VAL A 19 -3.02 -9.43 -9.07
C VAL A 19 -3.21 -10.90 -8.70
N VAL A 20 -2.24 -11.73 -9.06
CA VAL A 20 -2.24 -13.16 -8.74
C VAL A 20 -1.30 -13.39 -7.57
N VAL A 21 -1.76 -14.10 -6.56
CA VAL A 21 -0.92 -14.61 -5.48
C VAL A 21 -0.13 -15.79 -6.03
N VAL A 22 1.18 -15.62 -6.16
CA VAL A 22 2.09 -16.68 -6.64
C VAL A 22 2.37 -17.67 -5.52
N SER A 23 2.70 -17.15 -4.34
CA SER A 23 2.91 -17.93 -3.13
C SER A 23 2.47 -17.12 -1.91
N ALA A 24 2.00 -17.82 -0.87
CA ALA A 24 1.58 -17.20 0.38
C ALA A 24 1.88 -18.17 1.53
N GLN A 25 2.78 -17.77 2.41
CA GLN A 25 3.15 -18.47 3.63
C GLN A 25 2.78 -17.60 4.83
N ASP A 26 1.93 -18.13 5.72
CA ASP A 26 1.43 -17.42 6.89
C ASP A 26 0.96 -16.00 6.54
N THR A 27 0.05 -15.95 5.55
CA THR A 27 -0.55 -14.72 5.03
C THR A 27 -2.06 -14.87 5.03
N ARG A 28 -2.76 -13.82 5.44
CA ARG A 28 -4.23 -13.78 5.46
C ARG A 28 -4.75 -12.41 5.05
N LEU A 29 -5.96 -12.37 4.51
CA LEU A 29 -6.69 -11.12 4.34
C LEU A 29 -7.25 -10.69 5.70
N VAL A 30 -7.06 -9.43 6.07
CA VAL A 30 -7.56 -8.87 7.34
C VAL A 30 -8.29 -7.56 7.09
N THR A 31 -9.21 -7.26 8.01
CA THR A 31 -9.79 -5.93 8.16
C THR A 31 -9.23 -5.23 9.41
N ALA A 32 -9.65 -3.99 9.68
CA ALA A 32 -9.16 -3.21 10.81
C ALA A 32 -9.38 -3.90 12.16
N SER A 33 -10.46 -4.69 12.32
CA SER A 33 -10.75 -5.42 13.56
C SER A 33 -9.86 -6.65 13.78
N ASP A 34 -9.32 -7.23 12.70
CA ASP A 34 -8.57 -8.49 12.75
C ASP A 34 -7.04 -8.29 12.74
N ALA A 35 -6.61 -7.07 12.40
CA ALA A 35 -5.22 -6.69 12.28
C ALA A 35 -4.51 -6.70 13.65
N ALA A 36 -3.39 -7.42 13.75
CA ALA A 36 -2.60 -7.48 14.97
C ALA A 36 -1.93 -6.14 15.37
N ASP A 37 -1.80 -5.23 14.41
CA ASP A 37 -1.20 -3.91 14.54
C ASP A 37 -1.96 -2.93 13.64
N GLY A 38 -3.00 -2.32 14.22
CA GLY A 38 -3.89 -1.40 13.53
C GLY A 38 -3.18 -0.17 12.97
N PHE A 39 -2.06 0.25 13.55
CA PHE A 39 -1.30 1.41 13.06
C PHE A 39 -0.64 1.10 11.72
N SER A 40 0.11 0.00 11.63
CA SER A 40 0.74 -0.43 10.39
C SER A 40 -0.29 -0.79 9.32
N TYR A 41 -1.37 -1.46 9.70
CA TYR A 41 -2.51 -1.74 8.82
C TYR A 41 -3.07 -0.45 8.21
N THR A 42 -3.45 0.51 9.05
CA THR A 42 -4.09 1.76 8.60
C THR A 42 -3.18 2.54 7.66
N LEU A 43 -1.89 2.64 7.99
CA LEU A 43 -0.93 3.35 7.14
C LEU A 43 -0.64 2.64 5.83
N SER A 44 -0.69 1.30 5.78
CA SER A 44 -0.56 0.59 4.50
C SER A 44 -1.64 1.01 3.51
N ASN A 45 -2.90 1.11 3.96
CA ASN A 45 -4.02 1.59 3.16
C ASN A 45 -3.90 3.07 2.79
N ALA A 46 -3.55 3.92 3.76
CA ALA A 46 -3.39 5.35 3.52
C ALA A 46 -2.35 5.65 2.43
N LEU A 47 -1.22 4.93 2.42
CA LEU A 47 -0.14 5.12 1.46
C LEU A 47 -0.59 4.86 0.01
N VAL A 48 -1.45 3.86 -0.22
CA VAL A 48 -2.02 3.57 -1.56
C VAL A 48 -3.31 4.34 -1.85
N GLY A 49 -3.79 5.19 -0.93
CA GLY A 49 -4.98 6.02 -1.09
C GLY A 49 -6.31 5.27 -0.90
N ASN A 50 -6.30 4.12 -0.23
CA ASN A 50 -7.51 3.39 0.10
C ASN A 50 -8.26 4.05 1.27
N PRO A 51 -9.56 3.74 1.47
CA PRO A 51 -10.21 3.88 2.77
C PRO A 51 -9.35 3.23 3.87
N LEU A 52 -9.29 3.87 5.04
CA LEU A 52 -8.39 3.46 6.12
C LEU A 52 -8.71 2.05 6.67
N ASP A 53 -9.97 1.64 6.54
CA ASP A 53 -10.53 0.36 6.94
C ASP A 53 -10.56 -0.68 5.82
N ASN A 54 -10.11 -0.35 4.59
CA ASN A 54 -10.12 -1.27 3.47
C ASN A 54 -9.25 -2.51 3.75
N ALA A 55 -9.67 -3.68 3.27
CA ALA A 55 -8.93 -4.92 3.50
C ALA A 55 -7.45 -4.82 3.06
N ALA A 56 -6.57 -5.52 3.77
CA ALA A 56 -5.15 -5.63 3.47
C ALA A 56 -4.66 -7.06 3.76
N LEU A 57 -3.49 -7.41 3.24
CA LEU A 57 -2.84 -8.71 3.49
C LEU A 57 -1.94 -8.58 4.73
N GLU A 58 -2.24 -9.31 5.79
CA GLU A 58 -1.33 -9.48 6.94
C GLU A 58 -0.38 -10.63 6.62
N VAL A 59 0.92 -10.34 6.61
CA VAL A 59 2.01 -11.27 6.28
C VAL A 59 2.88 -11.48 7.52
N ARG A 60 3.02 -12.73 7.95
CA ARG A 60 3.94 -13.15 9.02
C ARG A 60 5.11 -13.98 8.51
N GLY A 61 4.92 -14.65 7.37
CA GLY A 61 5.96 -15.33 6.62
C GLY A 61 6.33 -14.58 5.35
N GLU A 62 5.93 -15.13 4.21
CA GLU A 62 6.29 -14.64 2.89
C GLU A 62 5.05 -14.53 1.99
N LEU A 63 5.04 -13.51 1.15
CA LEU A 63 4.01 -13.32 0.13
C LEU A 63 4.69 -12.95 -1.20
N GLU A 64 4.34 -13.68 -2.25
CA GLU A 64 4.72 -13.33 -3.63
C GLU A 64 3.47 -13.03 -4.45
N LEU A 65 3.46 -11.88 -5.11
CA LEU A 65 2.38 -11.38 -5.95
C LEU A 65 2.89 -11.11 -7.35
N GLU A 66 2.09 -11.41 -8.37
CA GLU A 66 2.34 -11.00 -9.76
C GLU A 66 1.18 -10.14 -10.25
N SER A 67 1.47 -8.93 -10.72
CA SER A 67 0.44 -8.06 -11.26
C SER A 67 0.29 -8.23 -12.78
N ARG A 68 -0.95 -8.30 -13.27
CA ARG A 68 -1.27 -8.31 -14.70
C ARG A 68 -1.46 -6.91 -15.28
N ILE A 69 -1.73 -5.93 -14.42
CA ILE A 69 -1.96 -4.52 -14.75
C ILE A 69 -1.00 -3.63 -13.93
N PRO A 70 -0.76 -2.37 -14.30
CA PRO A 70 -0.03 -1.48 -13.40
C PRO A 70 -0.90 -1.18 -12.19
N THR A 71 -0.36 -1.30 -10.97
CA THR A 71 -1.07 -0.95 -9.74
C THR A 71 -0.10 -0.35 -8.71
N LEU A 72 -0.63 0.06 -7.55
CA LEU A 72 0.17 0.51 -6.41
C LEU A 72 0.06 -0.49 -5.27
N MET A 73 1.19 -0.67 -4.62
CA MET A 73 1.34 -1.49 -3.42
C MET A 73 1.98 -0.63 -2.33
N ALA A 74 1.61 -0.83 -1.07
CA ALA A 74 2.41 -0.35 0.06
C ALA A 74 2.64 -1.48 1.02
N VAL A 75 3.84 -1.51 1.60
CA VAL A 75 4.22 -2.48 2.64
C VAL A 75 4.58 -1.71 3.90
N THR A 76 3.94 -2.03 5.02
CA THR A 76 4.29 -1.49 6.36
C THR A 76 4.66 -2.63 7.31
N GLY A 77 5.14 -2.29 8.50
CA GLY A 77 5.76 -3.24 9.41
C GLY A 77 7.24 -3.51 9.07
N ASN A 78 7.81 -4.52 9.71
CA ASN A 78 9.21 -4.89 9.53
C ASN A 78 9.35 -5.97 8.45
N ALA A 79 9.56 -5.55 7.20
CA ALA A 79 9.63 -6.43 6.04
C ALA A 79 10.69 -6.02 5.03
N ARG A 80 11.19 -7.00 4.27
CA ARG A 80 11.93 -6.79 3.03
C ARG A 80 10.96 -6.85 1.86
N VAL A 81 11.15 -5.97 0.88
CA VAL A 81 10.27 -5.87 -0.29
C VAL A 81 11.15 -5.92 -1.52
N PHE A 82 10.84 -6.82 -2.45
CA PHE A 82 11.50 -6.92 -3.74
C PHE A 82 10.48 -6.76 -4.85
N ILE A 83 10.79 -5.96 -5.87
CA ILE A 83 9.96 -5.86 -7.08
C ILE A 83 10.85 -6.07 -8.28
N GLY A 84 10.60 -7.14 -9.05
CA GLY A 84 11.41 -7.48 -10.22
C GLY A 84 12.89 -7.72 -9.90
N GLY A 85 13.20 -8.22 -8.71
CA GLY A 85 14.56 -8.52 -8.24
C GLY A 85 15.28 -7.39 -7.49
N SER A 86 14.78 -6.16 -7.55
CA SER A 86 15.36 -5.03 -6.82
C SER A 86 14.71 -4.87 -5.44
N GLU A 87 15.51 -4.60 -4.42
CA GLU A 87 15.03 -4.34 -3.05
C GLU A 87 14.51 -2.89 -2.93
N TYR A 88 13.35 -2.73 -2.28
CA TYR A 88 12.68 -1.46 -2.02
C TYR A 88 12.45 -1.28 -0.52
N ARG A 89 12.44 -0.02 -0.08
CA ARG A 89 12.08 0.33 1.29
C ARG A 89 10.57 0.14 1.51
N SER A 90 10.21 -0.42 2.66
CA SER A 90 8.84 -0.38 3.20
C SER A 90 8.46 1.04 3.64
N TRP A 91 7.23 1.20 4.15
CA TRP A 91 6.64 2.46 4.61
C TRP A 91 6.48 3.53 3.52
N ARG A 92 6.21 3.08 2.29
CA ARG A 92 5.92 3.93 1.14
C ARG A 92 5.03 3.23 0.12
N ALA A 93 4.37 4.02 -0.73
CA ALA A 93 3.77 3.50 -1.94
C ALA A 93 4.84 3.12 -2.97
N LEU A 94 4.63 1.99 -3.60
CA LEU A 94 5.51 1.34 -4.57
C LEU A 94 4.69 1.00 -5.81
N PRO A 95 5.10 1.46 -7.01
CA PRO A 95 4.53 0.97 -8.25
C PRO A 95 4.79 -0.53 -8.38
N LEU A 96 3.74 -1.29 -8.70
CA LEU A 96 3.84 -2.69 -9.09
C LEU A 96 3.49 -2.78 -10.59
N PRO A 97 4.51 -2.82 -11.47
CA PRO A 97 4.29 -2.87 -12.92
C PRO A 97 3.67 -4.21 -13.37
N PRO A 98 3.01 -4.24 -14.54
CA PRO A 98 2.56 -5.48 -15.16
C PRO A 98 3.70 -6.48 -15.32
N ARG A 99 3.38 -7.77 -15.13
CA ARG A 99 4.27 -8.93 -15.28
C ARG A 99 5.50 -8.91 -14.37
N LYS A 100 5.54 -8.00 -13.40
CA LYS A 100 6.57 -7.99 -12.35
C LYS A 100 6.04 -8.70 -11.12
N ARG A 101 6.95 -9.37 -10.43
CA ARG A 101 6.68 -10.01 -9.16
C ARG A 101 7.13 -9.13 -8.02
N ALA A 102 6.24 -8.97 -7.04
CA ALA A 102 6.52 -8.40 -5.75
C ALA A 102 6.69 -9.53 -4.74
N ARG A 103 7.82 -9.59 -4.06
CA ARG A 103 8.08 -10.50 -2.95
C ARG A 103 8.18 -9.71 -1.66
N VAL A 104 7.43 -10.10 -0.64
CA VAL A 104 7.40 -9.48 0.68
C VAL A 104 7.73 -10.54 1.71
N GLU A 105 8.79 -10.31 2.47
CA GLU A 105 9.23 -11.17 3.56
C GLU A 105 9.10 -10.43 4.88
N ALA A 106 8.23 -10.89 5.78
CA ALA A 106 8.14 -10.36 7.13
C ALA A 106 9.35 -10.84 7.95
N LEU A 107 10.10 -9.92 8.56
CA LEU A 107 11.33 -10.25 9.28
C LEU A 107 11.07 -10.57 10.76
N ARG A 108 10.27 -9.74 11.44
CA ARG A 108 9.89 -9.92 12.84
C ARG A 108 8.49 -9.34 13.06
N GLY A 109 7.56 -10.16 13.54
CA GLY A 109 6.18 -9.75 13.78
C GLY A 109 5.33 -9.81 12.52
N VAL A 110 4.50 -8.79 12.31
CA VAL A 110 3.57 -8.70 11.18
C VAL A 110 3.98 -7.58 10.23
N ALA A 111 3.77 -7.81 8.94
CA ALA A 111 3.81 -6.81 7.89
C ALA A 111 2.44 -6.72 7.22
N TYR A 112 2.11 -5.56 6.66
CA TYR A 112 0.86 -5.38 5.93
C TYR A 112 1.13 -4.96 4.51
N VAL A 113 0.49 -5.64 3.56
CA VAL A 113 0.53 -5.32 2.15
C VAL A 113 -0.84 -4.82 1.73
N ALA A 114 -0.92 -3.54 1.40
CA ALA A 114 -2.10 -2.94 0.79
C ALA A 114 -1.89 -2.80 -0.72
N LEU A 115 -2.93 -3.10 -1.48
CA LEU A 115 -3.00 -2.85 -2.92
C LEU A 115 -4.06 -1.79 -3.18
N SER A 116 -3.80 -0.86 -4.10
CA SER A 116 -4.75 0.21 -4.43
C SER A 116 -6.06 -0.38 -4.93
N GLY A 117 -7.16 0.02 -4.30
CA GLY A 117 -8.51 -0.46 -4.60
C GLY A 117 -8.69 -1.98 -4.43
N LEU A 118 -7.95 -2.60 -3.50
CA LEU A 118 -8.09 -4.03 -3.20
C LEU A 118 -9.54 -4.34 -2.85
N ARG A 119 -10.18 -5.17 -3.68
CA ARG A 119 -11.52 -5.72 -3.45
C ARG A 119 -11.37 -7.03 -2.72
N ALA A 120 -12.13 -7.20 -1.64
CA ALA A 120 -12.03 -8.37 -0.77
C ALA A 120 -12.12 -9.68 -1.57
N ALA A 121 -11.07 -10.50 -1.47
CA ALA A 121 -11.06 -11.87 -1.94
C ALA A 121 -11.50 -12.78 -0.80
N ALA A 122 -12.23 -13.86 -1.10
CA ALA A 122 -12.69 -14.80 -0.07
C ALA A 122 -11.54 -15.52 0.66
N ALA A 123 -10.38 -15.66 0.01
CA ALA A 123 -9.19 -16.30 0.57
C ALA A 123 -7.90 -15.77 -0.08
N VAL A 124 -6.78 -15.97 0.62
CA VAL A 124 -5.43 -15.68 0.13
C VAL A 124 -4.65 -16.98 0.14
N GLY A 125 -4.20 -17.41 -1.03
CA GLY A 125 -3.44 -18.64 -1.23
C GLY A 125 -2.87 -18.67 -2.64
N ALA A 126 -1.94 -19.58 -2.92
CA ALA A 126 -1.35 -19.70 -4.25
C ALA A 126 -2.45 -19.87 -5.33
N GLY A 127 -2.36 -19.08 -6.40
CA GLY A 127 -3.35 -19.02 -7.47
C GLY A 127 -4.54 -18.09 -7.19
N ALA A 128 -4.70 -17.56 -5.97
CA ALA A 128 -5.76 -16.61 -5.67
C ALA A 128 -5.60 -15.36 -6.52
N CYS A 129 -6.73 -14.86 -7.04
CA CYS A 129 -6.77 -13.64 -7.81
C CYS A 129 -7.38 -12.52 -6.97
N LEU A 130 -6.71 -11.37 -6.94
CA LEU A 130 -7.10 -10.18 -6.21
C LEU A 130 -7.57 -9.12 -7.20
N GLY A 131 -8.77 -8.59 -6.98
CA GLY A 131 -9.28 -7.43 -7.69
C GLY A 131 -8.60 -6.18 -7.15
N VAL A 132 -7.98 -5.38 -8.01
CA VAL A 132 -7.30 -4.13 -7.64
C VAL A 132 -7.67 -3.02 -8.62
N GLN A 133 -7.36 -1.79 -8.26
CA GLN A 133 -7.47 -0.64 -9.14
C GLN A 133 -6.26 -0.53 -10.06
N GLU A 134 -6.53 -0.32 -11.35
CA GLU A 134 -5.50 -0.01 -12.34
C GLU A 134 -4.94 1.39 -12.12
N LEU A 135 -3.62 1.50 -12.25
CA LEU A 135 -2.89 2.74 -12.22
C LEU A 135 -3.00 3.47 -13.57
N ASN A 136 -3.99 4.35 -13.70
CA ASN A 136 -4.19 5.14 -14.91
C ASN A 136 -3.32 6.41 -14.90
N GLY A 137 -2.18 6.39 -15.60
CA GLY A 137 -1.39 7.59 -15.89
C GLY A 137 -0.27 7.91 -14.88
N ARG A 138 0.09 9.20 -14.78
CA ARG A 138 1.14 9.70 -13.86
C ARG A 138 0.59 9.84 -12.44
N PHE A 139 1.30 9.27 -11.47
CA PHE A 139 1.05 9.50 -10.05
C PHE A 139 1.94 10.65 -9.58
N ASP A 140 1.46 11.88 -9.79
CA ASP A 140 2.21 13.10 -9.52
C ASP A 140 2.55 13.29 -8.02
N ASP A 141 1.89 12.51 -7.14
CA ASP A 141 2.16 12.48 -5.69
C ASP A 141 2.91 11.25 -5.20
N LEU A 142 3.39 10.35 -6.06
CA LEU A 142 4.07 9.12 -5.63
C LEU A 142 5.25 9.40 -4.69
N ALA A 143 6.01 10.46 -4.98
CA ALA A 143 7.14 10.89 -4.16
C ALA A 143 6.74 11.36 -2.75
N ALA A 144 5.47 11.73 -2.54
CA ALA A 144 4.90 12.15 -1.26
C ALA A 144 4.27 11.02 -0.45
N ARG A 145 4.07 9.84 -1.04
CA ARG A 145 3.43 8.71 -0.40
C ARG A 145 4.44 7.86 0.37
N TYR A 146 4.98 8.41 1.44
CA TYR A 146 5.86 7.69 2.37
C TYR A 146 5.72 8.23 3.78
N VAL A 147 6.07 7.40 4.77
CA VAL A 147 6.15 7.85 6.16
C VAL A 147 7.58 8.33 6.44
N PRO A 148 7.77 9.58 6.89
CA PRO A 148 9.10 10.08 7.25
C PRO A 148 9.76 9.25 8.34
N TYR A 149 11.08 9.08 8.25
CA TYR A 149 11.84 8.26 9.21
C TYR A 149 11.73 8.76 10.66
N SER A 150 11.63 10.07 10.87
CA SER A 150 11.43 10.65 12.20
C SER A 150 10.10 10.20 12.83
N MET A 151 9.03 10.17 12.04
CA MET A 151 7.71 9.69 12.48
C MET A 151 7.69 8.17 12.67
N LEU A 152 8.41 7.41 11.83
CA LEU A 152 8.60 5.97 12.04
C LEU A 152 9.36 5.67 13.33
N SER A 153 10.41 6.43 13.61
CA SER A 153 11.21 6.30 14.83
C SER A 153 10.37 6.60 16.08
N GLU A 154 9.48 7.58 16.01
CA GLU A 154 8.53 7.87 17.07
C GLU A 154 7.54 6.73 17.28
N TYR A 155 6.99 6.16 16.19
CA TYR A 155 6.10 5.00 16.27
C TYR A 155 6.77 3.82 16.99
N LEU A 156 8.02 3.49 16.62
CA LEU A 156 8.75 2.39 17.24
C LEU A 156 8.94 2.57 18.76
N ARG A 157 9.02 3.82 19.25
CA ARG A 157 9.11 4.16 20.67
C ARG A 157 7.74 4.18 21.36
N ALA A 158 6.71 4.61 20.65
CA ALA A 158 5.36 4.83 21.17
C ALA A 158 4.42 3.63 21.02
N LYS A 159 4.80 2.57 20.29
CA LYS A 159 3.90 1.43 19.93
C LYS A 159 3.17 0.75 21.08
N SER A 160 3.66 0.91 22.32
CA SER A 160 3.02 0.37 23.54
C SER A 160 2.03 1.34 24.21
N ASP A 161 2.02 2.60 23.79
CA ASP A 161 1.10 3.65 24.24
C ASP A 161 0.10 3.94 23.11
N GLY A 162 -1.12 3.40 23.27
CA GLY A 162 -2.16 3.49 22.25
C GLY A 162 -2.60 4.93 21.94
N GLU A 163 -2.58 5.81 22.94
CA GLU A 163 -3.03 7.20 22.79
C GLU A 163 -1.94 8.05 22.13
N ALA A 164 -0.65 7.83 22.46
CA ALA A 164 0.45 8.39 21.70
C ALA A 164 0.47 7.91 20.24
N CYS A 165 0.23 6.61 20.00
CA CYS A 165 0.13 6.05 18.65
C CYS A 165 -1.00 6.68 17.84
N LYS A 166 -2.17 6.90 18.44
CA LYS A 166 -3.31 7.53 17.77
C LYS A 166 -2.99 8.96 17.33
N ARG A 167 -2.41 9.77 18.22
CA ARG A 167 -1.97 11.13 17.87
C ARG A 167 -0.91 11.15 16.77
N LEU A 168 0.03 10.20 16.82
CA LEU A 168 1.05 10.05 15.78
C LEU A 168 0.42 9.67 14.44
N LEU A 169 -0.54 8.75 14.43
CA LEU A 169 -1.27 8.32 13.24
C LEU A 169 -1.96 9.52 12.58
N ASP A 170 -2.72 10.30 13.35
CA ASP A 170 -3.40 11.50 12.86
C ASP A 170 -2.42 12.51 12.24
N ARG A 171 -1.24 12.67 12.85
CA ARG A 171 -0.19 13.54 12.34
C ARG A 171 0.43 13.03 11.04
N ILE A 172 0.67 11.73 10.91
CA ILE A 172 1.16 11.10 9.68
C ILE A 172 0.11 11.23 8.57
N LEU A 173 -1.16 10.95 8.84
CA LEU A 173 -2.24 11.08 7.86
C LEU A 173 -2.36 12.51 7.34
N ARG A 174 -2.27 13.51 8.25
CA ARG A 174 -2.22 14.92 7.87
C ARG A 174 -1.00 15.23 7.00
N HIS A 175 0.18 14.72 7.38
CA HIS A 175 1.41 14.90 6.60
C HIS A 175 1.27 14.31 5.18
N LEU A 176 0.82 13.07 5.05
CA LEU A 176 0.60 12.40 3.76
C LEU A 176 -0.35 13.21 2.87
N ARG A 177 -1.45 13.73 3.44
CA ARG A 177 -2.40 14.58 2.72
C ARG A 177 -1.73 15.84 2.19
N LEU A 178 -1.07 16.62 3.06
CA LEU A 178 -0.44 17.88 2.69
C LEU A 178 0.70 17.66 1.68
N ALA A 179 1.55 16.66 1.90
CA ALA A 179 2.63 16.30 1.00
C ALA A 179 2.09 15.92 -0.38
N SER A 180 1.01 15.13 -0.43
CA SER A 180 0.40 14.74 -1.70
C SER A 180 -0.27 15.91 -2.41
N GLU A 181 -0.92 16.83 -1.69
CA GLU A 181 -1.47 18.07 -2.24
C GLU A 181 -0.37 18.98 -2.81
N MET A 182 0.77 19.11 -2.13
CA MET A 182 1.92 19.87 -2.63
C MET A 182 2.52 19.24 -3.88
N ALA A 183 2.73 17.92 -3.87
CA ALA A 183 3.29 17.20 -5.02
C ALA A 183 2.39 17.32 -6.27
N ARG A 184 1.06 17.22 -6.11
CA ARG A 184 0.10 17.45 -7.21
C ARG A 184 0.11 18.88 -7.76
N ARG A 185 0.51 19.87 -6.95
CA ARG A 185 0.73 21.26 -7.41
C ARG A 185 2.08 21.48 -8.09
N GLY A 186 2.91 20.44 -8.20
CA GLY A 186 4.23 20.51 -8.82
C GLY A 186 5.36 20.91 -7.87
N ALA A 187 5.11 20.91 -6.54
CA ALA A 187 6.16 21.10 -5.56
C ALA A 187 7.21 19.98 -5.66
N LYS A 188 8.47 20.34 -5.47
CA LYS A 188 9.60 19.40 -5.50
C LYS A 188 10.00 19.05 -4.07
N LEU A 189 10.26 17.77 -3.84
CA LEU A 189 10.84 17.28 -2.59
C LEU A 189 12.35 17.53 -2.59
N ILE A 190 12.84 18.25 -1.60
CA ILE A 190 14.26 18.48 -1.36
C ILE A 190 14.65 18.01 0.04
N ARG A 191 15.91 17.59 0.21
CA ARG A 191 16.49 17.30 1.51
C ARG A 191 17.31 18.49 1.98
N VAL A 192 16.97 19.00 3.15
CA VAL A 192 17.66 20.13 3.77
C VAL A 192 18.29 19.67 5.07
N LYS A 193 19.57 19.99 5.26
CA LYS A 193 20.26 19.78 6.54
C LYS A 193 20.18 21.07 7.35
N VAL A 194 19.62 21.00 8.56
CA VAL A 194 19.54 22.13 9.50
C VAL A 194 20.24 21.70 10.79
N GLY A 195 21.44 22.24 11.04
CA GLY A 195 22.32 21.73 12.10
C GLY A 195 22.80 20.31 11.79
N GLU A 196 22.58 19.37 12.72
CA GLU A 196 22.91 17.95 12.54
C GLU A 196 21.76 17.12 11.95
N GLU A 197 20.56 17.69 11.86
CA GLU A 197 19.34 17.01 11.43
C GLU A 197 19.07 17.18 9.93
N VAL A 198 18.47 16.15 9.31
CA VAL A 198 18.09 16.16 7.89
C VAL A 198 16.56 16.09 7.76
N TYR A 199 16.00 17.04 7.03
CA TYR A 199 14.57 17.18 6.82
C TYR A 199 14.21 17.01 5.34
N ASP A 200 13.09 16.34 5.08
CA ASP A 200 12.45 16.35 3.78
C ASP A 200 11.48 17.54 3.72
N VAL A 201 11.67 18.45 2.76
CA VAL A 201 10.88 19.68 2.59
C VAL A 201 10.29 19.74 1.18
N TRP A 202 9.02 20.12 1.07
CA TRP A 202 8.34 20.36 -0.20
C TRP A 202 8.42 21.85 -0.53
N VAL A 203 9.00 22.18 -1.69
CA VAL A 203 9.16 23.56 -2.16
C VAL A 203 8.41 23.75 -3.46
N GLU A 204 7.61 24.80 -3.51
CA GLU A 204 6.86 25.25 -4.68
C GLU A 204 7.48 26.57 -5.17
N GLU A 205 7.74 26.66 -6.48
CA GLU A 205 8.16 27.93 -7.09
C GLU A 205 6.94 28.84 -7.19
N LEU A 206 6.94 29.96 -6.46
CA LEU A 206 5.93 31.01 -6.63
C LEU A 206 6.20 31.71 -7.97
N ARG A 207 5.20 31.69 -8.86
CA ARG A 207 5.22 32.45 -10.12
C ARG A 207 4.61 33.82 -9.95
#